data_AF-A0A9E0WXT9-F1
#
_entry.id   AF-A0A9E0WXT9-F1
#
_cell.length_a   1.000
_cell.length_b   1.000
_cell.length_c   1.000
_cell.angle_alpha   90.00
_cell.angle_beta   90.00
_cell.angle_gamma   90.00
#
_symmetry.space_group_name_H-M   'P 1'
#
loop_
_entity.id
_entity.type
_entity.pdbx_description
1 polymer ?
#
loop_
_entity_poly.entity_id
_entity_poly.type
_entity_poly.pdbx_seq_one_letter_code
_entity_poly.pdbx_strand_id
1 'polypeptide(L)'
;MPVPATLEALETRFGLTVAARLSERTGDMAPDLSERLRFARERALARAQEVRRAEVAAAAPAPQVVSRRGGAAGLAFGGGWWFKVAAVLPMLALAAGLVVIQQWQARAEIDDAAEIDAALLSDDLPPSAYSDTGFVEFLKTPPRE
;
A
#
# COMPACT_ATOMS: atom_id res chain seq x y z
N MET A 1 19.33 1.15 14.18
CA MET A 1 18.99 2.15 15.22
C MET A 1 17.70 1.70 15.90
N PRO A 2 17.65 1.54 17.23
CA PRO A 2 16.40 1.30 17.93
C PRO A 2 15.51 2.55 17.76
N VAL A 3 14.28 2.36 17.30
CA VAL A 3 13.25 3.40 17.31
C VAL A 3 13.01 3.80 18.77
N PRO A 4 12.88 5.10 19.10
CA PRO A 4 12.64 5.51 20.48
C PRO A 4 11.30 4.93 20.94
N ALA A 5 11.26 4.28 22.12
CA ALA A 5 10.08 3.60 22.66
C ALA A 5 8.79 4.47 22.71
N THR A 6 8.95 5.80 22.64
CA THR A 6 7.85 6.76 22.53
C THR A 6 7.12 6.68 21.18
N LEU A 7 7.82 6.40 20.09
CA LEU A 7 7.24 6.26 18.76
C LEU A 7 6.39 4.99 18.66
N GLU A 8 6.87 3.85 19.18
CA GLU A 8 6.09 2.61 19.27
C GLU A 8 4.82 2.77 20.13
N ALA A 9 4.91 3.52 21.23
CA ALA A 9 3.76 3.83 22.07
C ALA A 9 2.72 4.71 21.34
N LEU A 10 3.18 5.69 20.55
CA LEU A 10 2.31 6.55 19.73
C LEU A 10 1.62 5.76 18.62
N GLU A 11 2.36 4.91 17.89
CA GLU A 11 1.83 4.03 16.85
C GLU A 11 0.79 3.07 17.41
N THR A 12 1.07 2.44 18.55
CA THR A 12 0.14 1.53 19.22
C THR A 12 -1.14 2.27 19.60
N ARG A 13 -1.04 3.48 20.17
CA ARG A 13 -2.20 4.28 20.57
C ARG A 13 -3.02 4.72 19.36
N PHE A 14 -2.37 5.10 18.26
CA PHE A 14 -3.03 5.41 17.00
C PHE A 14 -3.77 4.19 16.45
N GLY A 15 -3.10 3.04 16.36
CA GLY A 15 -3.69 1.78 15.90
C GLY A 15 -4.91 1.37 16.70
N LEU A 16 -4.84 1.45 18.04
CA LEU A 16 -5.97 1.16 18.92
C LEU A 16 -7.14 2.16 18.71
N THR A 17 -6.84 3.43 18.47
CA THR A 17 -7.87 4.45 18.22
C THR A 17 -8.57 4.19 16.89
N VAL A 18 -7.83 3.87 15.83
CA VAL A 18 -8.38 3.53 14.52
C VAL A 18 -9.24 2.25 14.61
N ALA A 19 -8.74 1.22 15.29
CA ALA A 19 -9.48 -0.03 15.49
C ALA A 19 -10.78 0.19 16.27
N ALA A 20 -10.75 1.00 17.33
CA ALA A 20 -11.93 1.34 18.11
C ALA A 20 -12.98 2.08 17.24
N ARG A 21 -12.55 3.08 16.46
CA ARG A 21 -13.44 3.82 15.55
C ARG A 21 -14.04 2.94 14.45
N LEU A 22 -13.25 2.04 13.88
CA LEU A 22 -13.74 1.09 12.88
C LEU A 22 -14.76 0.12 13.48
N SER A 23 -14.50 -0.38 14.69
CA SER A 23 -15.40 -1.28 15.41
C SER A 23 -16.73 -0.59 15.74
N GLU A 24 -16.67 0.65 16.25
CA GLU A 24 -17.84 1.49 16.54
C GLU A 24 -18.70 1.68 15.28
N ARG A 25 -18.07 2.00 14.14
CA ARG A 25 -18.78 2.22 12.87
C ARG A 25 -19.27 0.94 12.20
N THR A 26 -18.75 -0.23 12.57
CA THR A 26 -19.26 -1.52 12.09
C THR A 26 -20.66 -1.81 12.64
N GLY A 27 -20.99 -1.28 13.83
CA GLY A 27 -22.33 -1.40 14.42
C GLY A 27 -23.42 -0.58 13.71
N ASP A 28 -23.05 0.49 13.02
CA ASP A 28 -23.95 1.38 12.26
C ASP A 28 -23.94 1.06 10.75
N MET A 29 -23.55 -0.16 10.39
CA MET A 29 -23.52 -0.58 8.98
C MET A 29 -24.94 -0.68 8.42
N ALA A 30 -25.14 -0.10 7.23
CA ALA A 30 -26.43 -0.14 6.54
C ALA A 30 -26.96 -1.59 6.41
N PRO A 31 -28.25 -1.85 6.69
CA PRO A 31 -28.83 -3.20 6.64
C PRO A 31 -28.62 -3.92 5.30
N ASP A 32 -28.67 -3.20 4.17
CA ASP A 32 -28.39 -3.78 2.84
C ASP A 32 -26.97 -4.35 2.73
N LEU A 33 -25.96 -3.67 3.30
CA LEU A 33 -24.57 -4.13 3.28
C LEU A 33 -24.38 -5.36 4.15
N SER A 34 -25.00 -5.40 5.33
CA SER A 34 -24.92 -6.57 6.22
C SER A 34 -25.58 -7.80 5.59
N GLU A 35 -26.71 -7.62 4.90
CA GLU A 35 -27.37 -8.68 4.13
C GLU A 35 -26.51 -9.16 2.96
N ARG A 36 -25.93 -8.25 2.17
CA ARG A 36 -25.06 -8.61 1.05
C ARG A 36 -23.80 -9.34 1.52
N LEU A 37 -23.21 -8.93 2.64
CA LEU A 37 -22.09 -9.63 3.27
C LEU A 37 -22.49 -11.00 3.79
N ARG A 38 -23.69 -11.13 4.38
CA ARG A 38 -24.24 -12.43 4.79
C ARG A 38 -24.40 -13.36 3.59
N PHE A 39 -25.02 -12.91 2.51
CA PHE A 39 -25.14 -13.70 1.27
C PHE A 39 -23.78 -14.07 0.68
N ALA A 40 -22.82 -13.15 0.67
CA ALA A 40 -21.46 -13.42 0.21
C ALA A 40 -20.77 -14.48 1.11
N ARG A 41 -20.93 -14.39 2.43
CA ARG A 41 -20.42 -15.36 3.41
C ARG A 41 -21.04 -16.74 3.22
N GLU A 42 -22.36 -16.82 3.09
CA GLU A 42 -23.06 -18.09 2.85
C GLU A 42 -22.57 -18.75 1.54
N ARG A 43 -22.41 -17.98 0.47
CA ARG A 43 -21.83 -18.46 -0.81
C ARG A 43 -20.38 -18.93 -0.67
N ALA A 44 -19.56 -18.20 0.09
CA ALA A 44 -18.17 -18.57 0.34
C ALA A 44 -18.07 -19.86 1.18
N LEU A 45 -18.91 -20.00 2.21
CA LEU A 45 -18.96 -21.19 3.06
C LEU A 45 -19.48 -22.41 2.30
N ALA A 46 -20.51 -22.27 1.46
CA ALA A 46 -20.99 -23.35 0.61
C ALA A 46 -19.87 -23.89 -0.29
N ARG A 47 -19.13 -23.00 -0.97
CA ARG A 47 -17.96 -23.37 -1.78
C ARG A 47 -16.85 -24.00 -0.95
N ALA A 48 -16.55 -23.47 0.23
CA ALA A 48 -15.54 -24.04 1.12
C ALA A 48 -15.92 -25.44 1.63
N GLN A 49 -17.20 -25.68 1.89
CA GLN A 49 -17.72 -26.99 2.27
C GLN A 49 -17.67 -27.99 1.11
N GLU A 50 -17.96 -27.56 -0.12
CA GLU A 50 -17.79 -28.38 -1.32
C GLU A 50 -16.34 -28.80 -1.52
N VAL A 51 -15.39 -27.87 -1.37
CA VAL A 51 -13.95 -28.17 -1.44
C VAL A 51 -13.54 -29.13 -0.33
N ARG A 52 -13.94 -28.88 0.93
CA ARG A 52 -13.63 -29.77 2.04
C ARG A 52 -14.22 -31.17 1.86
N ARG A 53 -15.45 -31.28 1.33
CA ARG A 53 -16.06 -32.58 1.01
C ARG A 53 -15.31 -33.29 -0.12
N ALA A 54 -14.86 -32.56 -1.14
CA ALA A 54 -14.04 -33.12 -2.21
C ALA A 54 -12.65 -33.57 -1.70
N GLU A 55 -12.05 -32.84 -0.76
CA GLU A 55 -10.78 -33.20 -0.12
C GLU A 55 -10.92 -34.44 0.77
N VAL A 56 -12.01 -34.57 1.54
CA VAL A 56 -12.30 -35.77 2.33
C VAL A 56 -12.60 -36.98 1.42
N ALA A 57 -13.25 -36.77 0.27
CA ALA A 57 -13.43 -37.82 -0.73
C ALA A 57 -12.13 -38.19 -1.46
N ALA A 58 -11.20 -37.24 -1.65
CA ALA A 58 -9.88 -37.45 -2.22
C ALA A 58 -8.85 -38.03 -1.23
N ALA A 59 -9.17 -38.07 0.07
CA ALA A 59 -8.39 -38.78 1.09
C ALA A 59 -8.59 -40.31 1.04
N ALA A 60 -9.57 -40.81 0.26
CA ALA A 60 -9.55 -42.20 -0.19
C ALA A 60 -8.49 -42.34 -1.30
N PRO A 61 -7.63 -43.38 -1.28
CA PRO A 61 -6.55 -43.52 -2.24
C PRO A 61 -7.13 -43.93 -3.60
N ALA A 62 -7.56 -42.95 -4.39
CA ALA A 62 -7.98 -43.15 -5.76
C ALA A 62 -7.49 -41.98 -6.62
N PRO A 63 -6.89 -42.25 -7.78
CA PRO A 63 -6.27 -41.22 -8.58
C PRO A 63 -7.36 -40.43 -9.32
N GLN A 64 -7.36 -39.11 -9.09
CA GLN A 64 -7.72 -38.02 -10.03
C GLN A 64 -9.18 -37.92 -10.50
N VAL A 65 -9.77 -36.72 -10.41
CA VAL A 65 -10.17 -35.87 -11.55
C VAL A 65 -10.58 -34.51 -10.98
N VAL A 66 -9.74 -33.50 -11.20
CA VAL A 66 -10.07 -32.09 -10.93
C VAL A 66 -11.03 -31.62 -12.02
N SER A 67 -12.35 -31.70 -11.76
CA SER A 67 -13.37 -31.07 -12.61
C SER A 67 -13.80 -29.75 -11.97
N ARG A 68 -13.05 -28.68 -12.26
CA ARG A 68 -13.38 -27.30 -11.86
C ARG A 68 -14.03 -26.58 -13.04
N ARG A 69 -15.36 -26.72 -13.20
CA ARG A 69 -16.12 -25.96 -14.19
C ARG A 69 -16.69 -24.69 -13.56
N GLY A 70 -16.09 -23.57 -13.92
CA GLY A 70 -16.53 -22.21 -13.54
C GLY A 70 -15.58 -21.07 -13.90
N GLY A 71 -14.50 -21.35 -14.62
CA GLY A 71 -13.53 -20.37 -15.13
C GLY A 71 -12.41 -20.98 -16.00
N ALA A 72 -12.40 -22.30 -16.18
CA ALA A 72 -11.43 -23.03 -17.02
C ALA A 72 -12.12 -23.76 -18.20
N ALA A 73 -13.19 -23.20 -18.76
CA ALA A 73 -13.95 -23.80 -19.85
C ALA A 73 -13.30 -23.62 -21.25
N GLY A 74 -11.98 -23.52 -21.35
CA GLY A 74 -11.32 -23.24 -22.63
C GLY A 74 -9.90 -23.77 -22.84
N LEU A 75 -9.34 -24.60 -21.95
CA LEU A 75 -7.91 -24.98 -22.04
C LEU A 75 -7.69 -26.49 -22.27
N ALA A 76 -8.61 -27.14 -22.99
CA ALA A 76 -8.42 -28.48 -23.53
C ALA A 76 -8.01 -28.46 -25.02
N PHE A 77 -7.43 -27.36 -25.49
CA PHE A 77 -6.87 -27.28 -26.85
C PHE A 77 -5.37 -26.95 -26.77
N GLY A 78 -4.55 -27.99 -26.96
CA GLY A 78 -3.18 -27.86 -27.44
C GLY A 78 -2.11 -27.59 -26.39
N GLY A 79 -1.51 -28.65 -25.85
CA GLY A 79 -0.13 -28.65 -25.34
C GLY A 79 0.13 -27.89 -24.04
N GLY A 80 0.61 -28.60 -23.01
CA GLY A 80 0.94 -28.03 -21.68
C GLY A 80 1.92 -26.85 -21.67
N TRP A 81 2.55 -26.50 -22.80
CA TRP A 81 3.32 -25.27 -22.94
C TRP A 81 2.44 -24.01 -22.97
N TRP A 82 1.27 -24.02 -23.62
CA TRP A 82 0.33 -22.90 -23.60
C TRP A 82 -0.20 -22.60 -22.21
N PHE A 83 -0.35 -23.63 -21.37
CA PHE A 83 -0.75 -23.48 -19.97
C PHE A 83 0.35 -22.81 -19.13
N LYS A 84 1.63 -23.13 -19.38
CA LYS A 84 2.76 -22.45 -18.75
C LYS A 84 2.84 -20.97 -19.15
N VAL A 85 2.61 -20.66 -20.42
CA VAL A 85 2.57 -19.28 -20.92
C VAL A 85 1.38 -18.51 -20.31
N ALA A 86 0.21 -19.14 -20.25
CA ALA A 86 -0.98 -18.55 -19.61
C ALA A 86 -0.79 -18.28 -18.11
N ALA A 87 -0.02 -19.11 -17.40
CA ALA A 87 0.31 -18.91 -15.99
C ALA A 87 1.32 -17.77 -15.75
N VAL A 88 2.23 -17.52 -16.69
CA VAL A 88 3.22 -16.43 -16.60
C VAL A 88 2.62 -15.07 -16.97
N LEU A 89 1.58 -15.05 -17.82
CA LEU A 89 0.90 -13.84 -18.28
C LEU A 89 0.45 -12.88 -17.15
N PRO A 90 -0.26 -13.32 -16.08
CA PRO A 90 -0.65 -12.42 -14.99
C PRO A 90 0.54 -11.86 -14.21
N MET A 91 1.64 -12.61 -14.10
CA MET A 91 2.86 -12.17 -13.41
C MET A 91 3.58 -11.07 -14.19
N LEU A 92 3.62 -11.19 -15.52
CA LEU A 92 4.12 -10.13 -16.40
C LEU A 92 3.22 -8.89 -16.39
N ALA A 93 1.90 -9.07 -16.43
CA ALA A 93 0.95 -7.95 -16.34
C ALA A 93 1.10 -7.17 -15.03
N LEU A 94 1.31 -7.88 -13.92
CA LEU A 94 1.54 -7.26 -12.61
C LEU A 94 2.87 -6.50 -12.57
N ALA A 95 3.95 -7.09 -13.07
CA ALA A 95 5.26 -6.43 -13.16
C ALA A 95 5.19 -5.17 -14.05
N ALA A 96 4.53 -5.27 -15.21
CA ALA A 96 4.32 -4.13 -16.12
C ALA A 96 3.49 -3.03 -15.46
N GLY A 97 2.40 -3.38 -14.78
CA GLY A 97 1.58 -2.43 -14.02
C GLY A 97 2.39 -1.70 -12.95
N LEU A 98 3.22 -2.43 -12.20
CA LEU A 98 4.09 -1.84 -11.17
C LEU A 98 5.11 -0.86 -11.77
N VAL A 99 5.72 -1.20 -12.91
CA VAL A 99 6.66 -0.34 -13.64
C VAL A 99 5.99 0.95 -14.15
N VAL A 100 4.78 0.85 -14.69
CA VAL A 100 4.01 2.02 -15.16
C VAL A 100 3.69 2.98 -14.01
N ILE A 101 3.26 2.45 -12.86
CA ILE A 101 2.98 3.24 -11.66
C ILE A 101 4.25 3.94 -11.15
N GLN A 102 5.38 3.22 -11.09
CA GLN A 102 6.67 3.80 -10.70
C GLN A 102 7.11 4.94 -11.63
N GLN A 103 6.90 4.79 -12.94
CA GLN A 103 7.26 5.83 -13.92
C GLN A 103 6.38 7.07 -13.82
N TRP A 104 5.13 6.93 -13.37
CA TRP A 104 4.26 8.06 -13.08
C TRP A 104 4.73 8.82 -11.84
N GLN A 105 5.20 8.10 -10.80
CA GLN A 105 5.76 8.72 -9.60
C GLN A 105 7.09 9.43 -9.87
N ALA A 106 7.96 8.84 -10.71
CA ALA A 106 9.24 9.44 -11.09
C ALA A 106 9.11 10.75 -11.89
N ARG A 107 7.92 11.08 -12.41
CA ARG A 107 7.65 12.35 -13.11
C ARG A 107 7.17 13.47 -12.17
N ALA A 108 6.80 13.14 -10.94
CA ALA A 108 6.29 14.10 -9.95
C ALA A 108 7.38 14.61 -8.99
N GLU A 109 8.62 14.10 -9.08
CA GLU A 109 9.68 14.37 -8.09
C GLU A 109 10.76 15.35 -8.58
N ILE A 110 10.47 16.20 -9.58
CA ILE A 110 11.45 17.21 -10.06
C ILE A 110 11.00 18.66 -9.85
N ASP A 111 9.70 18.95 -9.69
CA ASP A 111 9.26 20.36 -9.51
C ASP A 111 9.08 20.79 -8.04
N ASP A 112 8.83 19.89 -7.09
CA ASP A 112 8.48 20.31 -5.72
C ASP A 112 9.69 20.67 -4.83
N ALA A 113 10.90 20.19 -5.16
CA ALA A 113 12.08 20.41 -4.31
C ALA A 113 12.84 21.71 -4.63
N ALA A 114 12.64 22.30 -5.81
CA ALA A 114 13.37 23.49 -6.25
C ALA A 114 12.65 24.79 -5.85
N GLU A 115 11.32 24.79 -5.78
CA GLU A 115 10.54 26.01 -5.53
C GLU A 115 10.71 26.54 -4.09
N ILE A 116 10.83 25.63 -3.11
CA ILE A 116 11.00 25.99 -1.69
C ILE A 116 12.42 26.53 -1.42
N ASP A 117 13.45 25.90 -1.99
CA ASP A 117 14.86 26.30 -1.77
C ASP A 117 15.21 27.59 -2.53
N ALA A 118 14.63 27.80 -3.72
CA ALA A 118 14.78 29.05 -4.45
C ALA A 118 14.16 30.23 -3.69
N ALA A 119 12.98 30.06 -3.09
CA ALA A 119 12.37 31.10 -2.25
C ALA A 119 13.18 31.40 -0.98
N LEU A 120 13.92 30.43 -0.44
CA LEU A 120 14.82 30.62 0.69
C LEU A 120 16.17 31.26 0.30
N LEU A 121 16.67 31.00 -0.91
CA LEU A 121 17.92 31.59 -1.44
C LEU A 121 17.72 32.96 -2.11
N SER A 122 16.51 33.29 -2.56
CA SER A 122 16.18 34.54 -3.26
C SER A 122 15.41 35.54 -2.40
N ASP A 123 15.18 35.25 -1.11
CA ASP A 123 14.59 36.24 -0.21
C ASP A 123 15.63 37.35 0.02
N ASP A 124 15.37 38.50 -0.59
CA ASP A 124 16.21 39.69 -0.46
C ASP A 124 16.17 40.15 1.00
N LEU A 125 17.26 39.91 1.73
CA LEU A 125 17.43 40.39 3.09
C LEU A 125 17.27 41.92 3.08
N PRO A 126 16.24 42.49 3.74
CA PRO A 126 16.02 43.93 3.71
C PRO A 126 17.25 44.62 4.30
N PRO A 127 17.70 45.78 3.77
CA PRO A 127 18.93 46.45 4.18
C PRO A 127 18.99 46.80 5.68
N SER A 128 17.85 46.78 6.37
CA SER A 128 17.77 46.88 7.83
C SER A 128 18.44 45.72 8.58
N ALA A 129 18.61 44.54 7.97
CA ALA A 129 19.27 43.39 8.59
C ALA A 129 20.79 43.62 8.79
N TYR A 130 21.42 44.41 7.92
CA TYR A 130 22.82 44.84 8.07
C TYR A 130 23.00 45.95 9.11
N SER A 131 21.91 46.52 9.62
CA SER A 131 21.91 47.62 10.57
C SER A 131 21.81 47.15 12.03
N ASP A 132 21.86 45.84 12.28
CA ASP A 132 21.75 45.32 13.64
C ASP A 132 22.95 45.80 14.49
N THR A 133 22.61 46.33 15.67
CA THR A 133 23.54 46.73 16.72
C THR A 133 24.59 45.64 16.99
N GLY A 134 24.21 44.36 16.90
CA GLY A 134 25.12 43.23 17.10
C GLY A 134 26.24 43.12 16.05
N PHE A 135 25.95 43.39 14.78
CA PHE A 135 26.96 43.34 13.70
C PHE A 135 27.94 44.51 13.80
N VAL A 136 27.46 45.67 14.25
CA VAL A 136 28.29 46.84 14.52
C VAL A 136 29.26 46.58 15.68
N GLU A 137 28.86 45.84 16.72
CA GLU A 137 29.75 45.41 17.80
C GLU A 137 30.79 44.36 17.34
N PHE A 138 30.42 43.46 16.42
CA PHE A 138 31.36 42.53 15.79
C PHE A 138 32.48 43.25 15.02
N LEU A 139 32.14 44.32 14.26
CA LEU A 139 33.12 45.14 13.54
C LEU A 139 34.02 45.97 14.46
N LYS A 140 33.56 46.30 15.67
CA LYS A 140 34.34 47.04 16.67
C LYS A 140 35.32 46.17 17.45
N THR A 141 35.20 44.85 17.37
CA THR A 141 36.10 43.94 18.05
C THR A 141 37.26 43.64 17.10
N PRO A 142 38.46 44.24 17.28
CA PRO A 142 39.61 43.86 16.46
C PRO A 142 39.89 42.36 16.68
N PRO A 143 40.31 41.62 15.64
CA PRO A 143 40.73 40.24 15.80
C PRO A 143 41.77 40.17 16.91
N ARG A 144 41.46 39.44 17.99
CA ARG A 144 42.47 39.12 19.00
C ARG A 144 43.37 38.07 18.38
N GLU A 145 44.56 38.48 17.96
CA GLU A 145 45.71 37.57 17.80
C GLU A 145 46.18 37.06 19.17
#